data_AF-A0A7L1HP56-F1
#
_entry.id   AF-A0A7L1HP56-F1
#
_cell.length_a   1.000
_cell.length_b   1.000
_cell.length_c   1.000
_cell.angle_alpha   90.00
_cell.angle_beta   90.00
_cell.angle_gamma   90.00
#
_symmetry.space_group_name_H-M   'P 1'
#
loop_
_entity.id
_entity.type
_entity.pdbx_description
1 polymer ?
#
loop_
_entity_poly.entity_id
_entity_poly.type
_entity_poly.pdbx_seq_one_letter_code
_entity_poly.pdbx_strand_id
1 'polypeptide(L)'
;RVRPLVPRAFFWLVSLLLASLVWFVSVQLSDREDARLQYGLLLFGAAVSVLLQEVFRFAYFKLLKKADEGLATISEDGQSPISLRQMAYVSGLSFGIISGVFSVINILADSIGPGIVGIHGDSPYYFITSAFLTMALVLLHTFWGVIFFDACENRRYWCLGLVVASHLLTSGLTFLNPWYEASLVPIFIITLCTGLWAFVTAGGSFRNVLKCLSCKR
;
A
#
# COMPACT_ATOMS: atom_id res chain seq x y z
N ARG A 1 -7.91 -16.33 11.02
CA ARG A 1 -7.19 -15.14 10.48
C ARG A 1 -7.61 -14.73 9.06
N VAL A 2 -8.33 -15.55 8.27
CA VAL A 2 -8.71 -15.21 6.88
C VAL A 2 -9.94 -14.28 6.79
N ARG A 3 -10.92 -14.43 7.70
CA ARG A 3 -12.19 -13.65 7.69
C ARG A 3 -12.02 -12.11 7.63
N PRO A 4 -11.02 -11.48 8.29
CA PRO A 4 -10.84 -10.04 8.18
C PRO A 4 -10.25 -9.57 6.84
N LEU A 5 -9.56 -10.43 6.07
CA LEU A 5 -8.76 -10.03 4.89
C LEU A 5 -9.63 -9.57 3.70
N VAL A 6 -10.75 -10.26 3.47
CA VAL A 6 -11.61 -10.09 2.29
C VAL A 6 -12.31 -8.72 2.25
N PRO A 7 -12.94 -8.23 3.34
CA PRO A 7 -13.56 -6.90 3.32
C PRO A 7 -12.59 -5.79 2.95
N ARG A 8 -11.29 -5.94 3.24
CA ARG A 8 -10.31 -4.87 3.02
C ARG A 8 -9.80 -4.79 1.60
N ALA A 9 -9.60 -5.95 0.98
CA ALA A 9 -9.35 -6.00 -0.45
C ALA A 9 -10.51 -5.33 -1.21
N PHE A 10 -11.75 -5.54 -0.77
CA PHE A 10 -12.91 -4.86 -1.33
C PHE A 10 -12.84 -3.33 -1.21
N PHE A 11 -12.50 -2.76 -0.05
CA PHE A 11 -12.36 -1.30 0.09
C PHE A 11 -11.28 -0.72 -0.83
N TRP A 12 -10.16 -1.42 -0.99
CA TRP A 12 -9.13 -1.03 -1.94
C TRP A 12 -9.64 -1.07 -3.39
N LEU A 13 -10.37 -2.13 -3.79
CA LEU A 13 -10.96 -2.24 -5.13
C LEU A 13 -11.98 -1.13 -5.41
N VAL A 14 -12.82 -0.79 -4.44
CA VAL A 14 -13.77 0.33 -4.59
C VAL A 14 -13.01 1.66 -4.74
N SER A 15 -11.94 1.87 -3.97
CA SER A 15 -11.12 3.08 -4.13
C SER A 15 -10.51 3.19 -5.52
N LEU A 16 -10.04 2.07 -6.08
CA LEU A 16 -9.48 2.01 -7.44
C LEU A 16 -10.57 2.21 -8.50
N LEU A 17 -11.76 1.65 -8.32
CA LEU A 17 -12.89 1.82 -9.23
C LEU A 17 -13.33 3.29 -9.33
N LEU A 18 -13.39 3.98 -8.19
CA LEU A 18 -13.71 5.42 -8.19
C LEU A 18 -12.59 6.23 -8.85
N ALA A 19 -11.34 5.89 -8.58
CA ALA A 19 -10.20 6.56 -9.21
C ALA A 19 -10.16 6.34 -10.73
N SER A 20 -10.45 5.12 -11.19
CA SER A 20 -10.49 4.79 -12.62
C SER A 20 -11.65 5.49 -13.32
N LEU A 21 -12.79 5.67 -12.67
CA LEU A 21 -13.90 6.47 -13.19
C LEU A 21 -13.50 7.94 -13.37
N VAL A 22 -12.85 8.54 -12.36
CA VAL A 22 -12.35 9.92 -12.45
C VAL A 22 -11.35 10.07 -13.59
N TRP A 23 -10.39 9.14 -13.71
CA TRP A 23 -9.42 9.14 -14.81
C TRP A 23 -10.10 8.96 -16.17
N PHE A 24 -11.04 8.03 -16.30
CA PHE A 24 -11.77 7.77 -17.54
C PHE A 24 -12.55 8.99 -18.03
N VAL A 25 -13.29 9.64 -17.14
CA VAL A 25 -14.01 10.89 -17.47
C VAL A 25 -13.02 11.98 -17.89
N SER A 26 -11.89 12.11 -17.18
CA SER A 26 -10.87 13.11 -17.50
C SER A 26 -10.26 12.90 -18.89
N VAL A 27 -9.98 11.65 -19.28
CA VAL A 27 -9.47 11.30 -20.61
C VAL A 27 -10.52 11.53 -21.70
N GLN A 28 -11.79 11.24 -21.43
CA GLN A 28 -12.89 11.43 -22.41
C GLN A 28 -13.19 12.91 -22.69
N LEU A 29 -12.98 13.78 -21.72
CA LEU A 29 -13.19 15.22 -21.86
C LEU A 29 -11.96 15.94 -22.43
N SER A 30 -10.82 15.26 -22.51
CA SER A 30 -9.54 15.83 -22.95
C SER A 30 -9.18 15.39 -24.37
N ASP A 31 -8.31 16.15 -25.01
CA ASP A 31 -7.77 15.77 -26.31
C ASP A 31 -6.85 14.54 -26.17
N ARG A 32 -7.14 13.51 -26.97
CA ARG A 32 -6.40 12.24 -26.98
C ARG A 32 -5.16 12.29 -27.85
N GLU A 33 -5.05 13.26 -28.75
CA GLU A 33 -3.89 13.40 -29.64
C GLU A 33 -2.72 14.10 -28.94
N ASP A 34 -2.98 14.87 -27.88
CA ASP A 34 -1.94 15.52 -27.08
C ASP A 34 -1.31 14.54 -26.07
N ALA A 35 -0.17 13.98 -26.46
CA ALA A 35 0.60 13.06 -25.63
C ALA A 35 1.06 13.66 -24.28
N ARG A 36 1.34 14.98 -24.21
CA ARG A 36 1.75 15.64 -22.96
C ARG A 36 0.57 15.74 -22.00
N LEU A 37 -0.60 16.10 -22.52
CA LEU A 37 -1.83 16.15 -21.75
C LEU A 37 -2.19 14.75 -21.21
N GLN A 38 -2.12 13.72 -22.05
CA GLN A 38 -2.39 12.34 -21.63
C GLN A 38 -1.42 11.85 -20.55
N TYR A 39 -0.12 12.17 -20.66
CA TYR A 39 0.83 11.86 -19.60
C TYR A 39 0.50 12.60 -18.29
N GLY A 40 0.15 13.89 -18.37
CA GLY A 40 -0.30 14.66 -17.21
C GLY A 40 -1.56 14.09 -16.54
N LEU A 41 -2.52 13.61 -17.34
CA LEU A 41 -3.73 12.94 -16.85
C LEU A 41 -3.43 11.59 -16.18
N LEU A 42 -2.43 10.85 -16.65
CA LEU A 42 -1.96 9.63 -15.97
C LEU A 42 -1.37 9.95 -14.60
N LEU A 43 -0.51 10.97 -14.49
CA LEU A 43 0.02 11.43 -13.20
C LEU A 43 -1.09 11.88 -12.25
N PHE A 44 -2.03 12.67 -12.76
CA PHE A 44 -3.21 13.12 -12.01
C PHE A 44 -4.06 11.93 -11.54
N GLY A 45 -4.37 10.99 -12.44
CA GLY A 45 -5.15 9.79 -12.12
C GLY A 45 -4.47 8.92 -11.06
N ALA A 46 -3.16 8.73 -11.15
CA ALA A 46 -2.39 8.01 -10.14
C ALA A 46 -2.41 8.72 -8.78
N ALA A 47 -2.22 10.04 -8.75
CA ALA A 47 -2.30 10.83 -7.52
C ALA A 47 -3.69 10.75 -6.88
N VAL A 48 -4.75 10.88 -7.68
CA VAL A 48 -6.15 10.72 -7.24
C VAL A 48 -6.40 9.31 -6.68
N SER A 49 -5.86 8.27 -7.33
CA SER A 49 -5.94 6.88 -6.85
C SER A 49 -5.28 6.72 -5.48
N VAL A 50 -4.07 7.25 -5.29
CA VAL A 50 -3.36 7.21 -4.00
C VAL A 50 -4.18 7.89 -2.91
N LEU A 51 -4.71 9.09 -3.18
CA LEU A 51 -5.53 9.83 -2.21
C LEU A 51 -6.81 9.09 -1.84
N LEU A 52 -7.52 8.52 -2.83
CA LEU A 52 -8.70 7.69 -2.61
C LEU A 52 -8.36 6.46 -1.78
N GLN A 53 -7.24 5.78 -2.05
CA GLN A 53 -6.80 4.63 -1.26
C GLN A 53 -6.58 4.99 0.22
N GLU A 54 -5.99 6.14 0.53
CA GLU A 54 -5.81 6.62 1.91
C GLU A 54 -7.14 7.01 2.58
N VAL A 55 -8.05 7.65 1.84
CA VAL A 55 -9.41 7.97 2.33
C VAL A 55 -10.18 6.69 2.65
N PHE A 56 -10.12 5.68 1.79
CA PHE A 56 -10.77 4.39 2.03
C PHE A 56 -10.12 3.63 3.19
N ARG A 57 -8.81 3.75 3.39
CA ARG A 57 -8.12 3.23 4.58
C ARG A 57 -8.64 3.90 5.86
N PHE A 58 -8.85 5.21 5.84
CA PHE A 58 -9.45 5.94 6.96
C PHE A 58 -10.90 5.51 7.22
N ALA A 59 -11.72 5.43 6.18
CA ALA A 59 -13.11 5.00 6.27
C ALA A 59 -13.20 3.59 6.87
N TYR A 60 -12.33 2.68 6.42
CA TYR A 60 -12.26 1.33 6.94
C TYR A 60 -11.79 1.29 8.41
N PHE A 61 -10.82 2.11 8.81
CA PHE A 61 -10.43 2.26 10.22
C PHE A 61 -11.62 2.68 11.09
N LYS A 62 -12.42 3.65 10.64
CA LYS A 62 -13.62 4.10 11.36
C LYS A 62 -14.68 3.00 11.48
N LEU A 63 -14.92 2.25 10.40
CA LEU A 63 -15.83 1.11 10.42
C LEU A 63 -15.36 0.02 11.39
N LEU A 64 -14.06 -0.28 11.41
CA LEU A 64 -13.50 -1.24 12.35
C LEU A 64 -13.64 -0.79 13.80
N LYS A 65 -13.32 0.47 14.11
CA LYS A 65 -13.52 1.00 15.47
C LYS A 65 -14.98 0.91 15.89
N LYS A 66 -15.91 1.25 14.98
CA LYS A 66 -17.35 1.15 15.27
C LYS A 66 -17.81 -0.30 15.48
N ALA A 67 -17.30 -1.23 14.68
CA ALA A 67 -17.59 -2.65 14.83
C ALA A 67 -17.01 -3.22 16.14
N ASP A 68 -15.80 -2.81 16.52
CA ASP A 68 -15.13 -3.22 17.75
C ASP A 68 -15.89 -2.74 19.00
N GLU A 69 -16.31 -1.47 19.02
CA GLU A 69 -17.19 -0.93 20.07
C GLU A 69 -18.51 -1.70 20.16
N GLY A 70 -19.15 -1.98 19.02
CA GLY A 70 -20.39 -2.75 18.98
C GLY A 70 -20.23 -4.19 19.50
N LEU A 71 -19.15 -4.86 19.10
CA LEU A 71 -18.85 -6.22 19.56
C LEU A 71 -18.50 -6.26 21.05
N ALA A 72 -17.76 -5.27 21.56
CA ALA A 72 -17.42 -5.17 22.97
C ALA A 72 -18.68 -4.99 23.85
N THR A 73 -19.69 -4.27 23.37
CA THR A 73 -20.97 -4.12 24.11
C THR A 73 -21.83 -5.39 24.14
N ILE A 74 -21.63 -6.32 23.20
CA ILE A 74 -22.41 -7.56 23.08
C ILE A 74 -21.67 -8.75 23.72
N SER A 75 -20.34 -8.64 23.90
CA SER A 75 -19.52 -9.71 24.47
C SER A 75 -19.68 -9.80 25.99
N GLU A 76 -19.98 -10.99 26.50
CA GLU A 76 -20.16 -11.26 27.94
C GLU A 76 -18.91 -10.95 28.79
N ASP A 77 -17.72 -11.02 28.19
CA ASP A 77 -16.44 -10.74 28.86
C ASP A 77 -15.99 -9.28 28.72
N GLY A 78 -16.69 -8.43 27.97
CA GLY A 78 -16.33 -7.03 27.71
C GLY A 78 -14.98 -6.81 26.99
N GLN A 79 -14.32 -7.88 26.54
CA GLN A 79 -13.05 -7.82 25.82
C GLN A 79 -13.24 -8.03 24.32
N SER A 80 -12.67 -7.13 23.52
CA SER A 80 -12.60 -7.28 22.07
C SER A 80 -11.80 -8.55 21.68
N PRO A 81 -12.31 -9.42 20.81
CA PRO A 81 -11.64 -10.67 20.44
C PRO A 81 -10.36 -10.48 19.60
N ILE A 82 -10.10 -9.28 19.07
CA ILE A 82 -8.94 -8.98 18.23
C ILE A 82 -8.32 -7.65 18.67
N SER A 83 -6.99 -7.59 18.83
CA SER A 83 -6.31 -6.33 19.15
C SER A 83 -6.25 -5.40 17.94
N LEU A 84 -6.39 -4.08 18.16
CA LEU A 84 -6.32 -3.08 17.10
C LEU A 84 -5.02 -3.18 16.28
N ARG A 85 -3.90 -3.49 16.93
CA ARG A 85 -2.59 -3.68 16.25
C ARG A 85 -2.62 -4.83 15.26
N GLN A 86 -3.26 -5.94 15.61
CA GLN A 86 -3.46 -7.05 14.68
C GLN A 86 -4.38 -6.63 13.53
N MET A 87 -5.46 -5.90 13.80
CA MET A 87 -6.34 -5.39 12.74
C MET A 87 -5.59 -4.47 11.79
N ALA A 88 -4.76 -3.55 12.30
CA ALA A 88 -3.93 -2.64 11.52
C ALA A 88 -2.97 -3.39 10.60
N TYR A 89 -2.24 -4.36 11.13
CA TYR A 89 -1.30 -5.19 10.36
C TYR A 89 -2.01 -5.96 9.24
N VAL A 90 -3.08 -6.71 9.57
CA VAL A 90 -3.79 -7.49 8.55
C VAL A 90 -4.52 -6.54 7.58
N SER A 91 -4.79 -5.29 7.98
CA SER A 91 -5.34 -4.27 7.10
C SER A 91 -4.36 -3.73 6.08
N GLY A 92 -3.17 -3.34 6.51
CA GLY A 92 -2.10 -2.96 5.61
C GLY A 92 -1.74 -4.10 4.65
N LEU A 93 -1.61 -5.32 5.17
CA LEU A 93 -1.29 -6.49 4.35
C LEU A 93 -2.35 -6.78 3.29
N SER A 94 -3.65 -6.67 3.62
CA SER A 94 -4.74 -6.81 2.63
C SER A 94 -4.58 -5.83 1.47
N PHE A 95 -4.35 -4.55 1.77
CA PHE A 95 -4.15 -3.51 0.76
C PHE A 95 -2.91 -3.81 -0.10
N GLY A 96 -1.82 -4.23 0.55
CA GLY A 96 -0.58 -4.60 -0.13
C GLY A 96 -0.77 -5.76 -1.11
N ILE A 97 -1.40 -6.85 -0.67
CA ILE A 97 -1.62 -8.03 -1.51
C ILE A 97 -2.47 -7.69 -2.72
N ILE A 98 -3.63 -7.04 -2.54
CA ILE A 98 -4.52 -6.76 -3.67
C ILE A 98 -3.89 -5.75 -4.65
N SER A 99 -3.18 -4.73 -4.14
CA SER A 99 -2.43 -3.79 -4.97
C SER A 99 -1.32 -4.49 -5.74
N GLY A 100 -0.59 -5.39 -5.08
CA GLY A 100 0.49 -6.15 -5.70
C GLY A 100 -0.03 -7.10 -6.79
N VAL A 101 -1.14 -7.80 -6.54
CA VAL A 101 -1.82 -8.63 -7.54
C VAL A 101 -2.19 -7.79 -8.76
N PHE A 102 -2.83 -6.62 -8.56
CA PHE A 102 -3.17 -5.72 -9.67
C PHE A 102 -1.93 -5.23 -10.44
N SER A 103 -0.81 -5.06 -9.76
CA SER A 103 0.44 -4.55 -10.37
C SER A 103 1.16 -5.62 -11.20
N VAL A 104 1.11 -6.89 -10.79
CA VAL A 104 1.99 -7.94 -11.36
C VAL A 104 1.26 -9.07 -12.08
N ILE A 105 -0.05 -9.30 -11.87
CA ILE A 105 -0.69 -10.54 -12.34
C ILE A 105 -0.61 -10.74 -13.86
N ASN A 106 -0.79 -9.66 -14.62
CA ASN A 106 -0.71 -9.70 -16.08
C ASN A 106 0.74 -9.87 -16.55
N ILE A 107 1.66 -9.09 -15.97
CA ILE A 107 3.09 -9.17 -16.25
C ILE A 107 3.65 -10.56 -15.93
N LEU A 108 3.18 -11.17 -14.84
CA LEU A 108 3.57 -12.49 -14.41
C LEU A 108 3.10 -13.55 -15.40
N ALA A 109 1.87 -13.41 -15.94
CA ALA A 109 1.37 -14.30 -16.99
C ALA A 109 2.27 -14.23 -18.25
N ASP A 110 2.68 -13.02 -18.65
CA ASP A 110 3.57 -12.83 -19.81
C ASP A 110 4.96 -13.43 -19.59
N SER A 111 5.45 -13.45 -18.35
CA SER A 111 6.77 -13.99 -18.01
C SER A 111 6.91 -15.52 -18.08
N ILE A 112 5.80 -16.24 -18.26
CA ILE A 112 5.80 -17.72 -18.39
C ILE A 112 6.35 -18.14 -19.76
N GLY A 113 6.24 -17.26 -20.77
CA GLY A 113 6.78 -17.52 -22.10
C GLY A 113 8.31 -17.60 -22.09
N PRO A 114 8.91 -18.25 -23.11
CA PRO A 114 10.37 -18.35 -23.22
C PRO A 114 11.07 -17.02 -23.57
N GLY A 115 10.30 -15.96 -23.89
CA GLY A 115 10.81 -14.66 -24.28
C GLY A 115 11.00 -13.72 -23.09
N ILE A 116 12.03 -12.87 -23.16
CA ILE A 116 12.22 -11.75 -22.25
C ILE A 116 11.88 -10.42 -22.93
N VAL A 117 11.57 -9.40 -22.14
CA VAL A 117 11.37 -8.03 -22.63
C VAL A 117 12.69 -7.49 -23.23
N GLY A 118 12.59 -6.71 -24.31
CA GLY A 118 13.76 -6.00 -24.87
C GLY A 118 13.90 -6.00 -26.39
N ILE A 119 13.01 -6.64 -27.15
CA ILE A 119 13.08 -6.63 -28.63
C ILE A 119 13.01 -5.21 -29.23
N HIS A 120 12.35 -4.28 -28.54
CA HIS A 120 12.25 -2.86 -28.92
C HIS A 120 13.20 -1.94 -28.15
N GLY A 121 14.25 -2.48 -27.51
CA GLY A 121 15.24 -1.69 -26.75
C GLY A 121 14.91 -1.48 -25.27
N ASP A 122 13.84 -2.10 -24.76
CA ASP A 122 13.52 -2.11 -23.34
C ASP A 122 14.49 -2.96 -22.52
N SER A 123 14.51 -2.76 -21.19
CA SER A 123 15.41 -3.50 -20.32
C SER A 123 15.01 -4.97 -20.18
N PRO A 124 15.96 -5.93 -20.30
CA PRO A 124 15.70 -7.35 -20.03
C PRO A 124 15.37 -7.63 -18.56
N TYR A 125 15.66 -6.68 -17.66
CA TYR A 125 15.37 -6.78 -16.23
C TYR A 125 13.93 -6.36 -15.85
N TYR A 126 13.05 -6.15 -16.83
CA TYR A 126 11.68 -5.67 -16.58
C TYR A 126 10.90 -6.56 -15.60
N PHE A 127 10.90 -7.88 -15.80
CA PHE A 127 10.15 -8.80 -14.95
C PHE A 127 10.67 -8.82 -13.51
N ILE A 128 12.00 -8.92 -13.33
CA ILE A 128 12.59 -8.96 -11.99
C ILE A 128 12.41 -7.62 -11.26
N THR A 129 12.53 -6.50 -11.97
CA THR A 129 12.30 -5.16 -11.43
C THR A 129 10.85 -5.00 -10.98
N SER A 130 9.90 -5.44 -11.80
CA SER A 130 8.46 -5.42 -11.47
C SER A 130 8.14 -6.28 -10.24
N ALA A 131 8.79 -7.43 -10.09
CA ALA A 131 8.63 -8.29 -8.92
C ALA A 131 9.15 -7.63 -7.64
N PHE A 132 10.36 -7.05 -7.67
CA PHE A 132 10.93 -6.33 -6.51
C PHE A 132 10.12 -5.08 -6.15
N LEU A 133 9.67 -4.32 -7.14
CA LEU A 133 8.80 -3.16 -6.94
C LEU A 133 7.48 -3.58 -6.29
N THR A 134 6.86 -4.65 -6.78
CA THR A 134 5.61 -5.19 -6.22
C THR A 134 5.78 -5.64 -4.77
N MET A 135 6.88 -6.33 -4.45
CA MET A 135 7.21 -6.72 -3.08
C MET A 135 7.38 -5.49 -2.17
N ALA A 136 8.08 -4.45 -2.63
CA ALA A 136 8.23 -3.20 -1.89
C ALA A 136 6.87 -2.53 -1.61
N LEU A 137 5.98 -2.46 -2.60
CA LEU A 137 4.62 -1.91 -2.43
C LEU A 137 3.78 -2.72 -1.43
N VAL A 138 3.85 -4.06 -1.47
CA VAL A 138 3.14 -4.93 -0.52
C VAL A 138 3.63 -4.68 0.92
N LEU A 139 4.95 -4.59 1.11
CA LEU A 139 5.56 -4.28 2.41
C LEU A 139 5.19 -2.87 2.88
N LEU A 140 5.30 -1.86 2.02
CA LEU A 140 4.94 -0.49 2.31
C LEU A 140 3.48 -0.35 2.74
N HIS A 141 2.53 -0.94 2.02
CA HIS A 141 1.12 -0.95 2.44
C HIS A 141 0.92 -1.59 3.82
N THR A 142 1.67 -2.64 4.11
CA THR A 142 1.65 -3.28 5.43
C THR A 142 2.15 -2.32 6.52
N PHE A 143 3.27 -1.66 6.29
CA PHE A 143 3.86 -0.71 7.25
C PHE A 143 3.02 0.56 7.42
N TRP A 144 2.55 1.15 6.31
CA TRP A 144 1.60 2.26 6.32
C TRP A 144 0.35 1.91 7.09
N GLY A 145 -0.23 0.71 6.90
CA GLY A 145 -1.40 0.27 7.66
C GLY A 145 -1.18 0.30 9.17
N VAL A 146 -0.03 -0.20 9.65
CA VAL A 146 0.33 -0.18 11.08
C VAL A 146 0.47 1.25 11.60
N ILE A 147 1.25 2.09 10.90
CA ILE A 147 1.52 3.47 11.31
C ILE A 147 0.23 4.31 11.26
N PHE A 148 -0.59 4.13 10.21
CA PHE A 148 -1.82 4.88 9.99
C PHE A 148 -2.84 4.64 11.10
N PHE A 149 -3.06 3.38 11.47
CA PHE A 149 -4.03 3.03 12.51
C PHE A 149 -3.59 3.56 13.87
N ASP A 150 -2.31 3.41 14.21
CA ASP A 150 -1.76 3.94 15.45
C ASP A 150 -1.81 5.48 15.48
N ALA A 151 -1.52 6.15 14.36
CA ALA A 151 -1.63 7.60 14.24
C ALA A 151 -3.07 8.09 14.42
N CYS A 152 -4.06 7.36 13.89
CA CYS A 152 -5.48 7.65 14.09
C CYS A 152 -5.90 7.46 15.56
N GLU A 153 -5.43 6.41 16.23
CA GLU A 153 -5.73 6.15 17.64
C GLU A 153 -5.13 7.22 18.56
N ASN A 154 -3.87 7.58 18.33
CA ASN A 154 -3.15 8.57 19.13
C ASN A 154 -3.38 10.02 18.69
N ARG A 155 -4.29 10.27 17.72
CA ARG A 155 -4.57 11.59 17.12
C ARG A 155 -3.32 12.33 16.63
N ARG A 156 -2.33 11.59 16.10
CA ARG A 156 -1.07 12.13 15.58
C ARG A 156 -1.19 12.44 14.08
N TYR A 157 -1.86 13.53 13.75
CA TYR A 157 -2.17 13.91 12.36
C TYR A 157 -0.94 14.13 11.48
N TRP A 158 0.19 14.54 12.05
CA TRP A 158 1.44 14.67 11.29
C TRP A 158 1.94 13.32 10.75
N CYS A 159 1.81 12.23 11.53
CA CYS A 159 2.15 10.88 11.09
C CYS A 159 1.27 10.45 9.90
N LEU A 160 -0.03 10.80 9.93
CA LEU A 160 -0.96 10.53 8.82
C LEU A 160 -0.52 11.26 7.55
N GLY A 161 -0.20 12.56 7.67
CA GLY A 161 0.32 13.36 6.56
C GLY A 161 1.58 12.74 5.95
N LEU A 162 2.51 12.25 6.77
CA LEU A 162 3.72 11.57 6.29
C LEU A 162 3.44 10.23 5.61
N VAL A 163 2.48 9.44 6.10
CA VAL A 163 2.07 8.20 5.42
C VAL A 163 1.55 8.53 4.02
N VAL A 164 0.63 9.49 3.90
CA VAL A 164 0.07 9.90 2.59
C VAL A 164 1.17 10.47 1.68
N ALA A 165 2.04 11.33 2.20
CA ALA A 165 3.15 11.90 1.44
C ALA A 165 4.14 10.83 0.97
N SER A 166 4.47 9.86 1.82
CA SER A 166 5.35 8.75 1.45
C SER A 166 4.72 7.85 0.38
N HIS A 167 3.40 7.62 0.43
CA HIS A 167 2.69 6.88 -0.60
C HIS A 167 2.72 7.63 -1.94
N LEU A 168 2.38 8.91 -1.95
CA LEU A 168 2.49 9.76 -3.15
C LEU A 168 3.92 9.80 -3.70
N LEU A 169 4.92 9.92 -2.83
CA LEU A 169 6.34 9.90 -3.22
C LEU A 169 6.71 8.58 -3.87
N THR A 170 6.34 7.44 -3.27
CA THR A 170 6.65 6.12 -3.85
C THR A 170 5.96 5.93 -5.21
N SER A 171 4.71 6.36 -5.38
CA SER A 171 4.03 6.35 -6.68
C SER A 171 4.71 7.30 -7.67
N GLY A 172 5.13 8.49 -7.22
CA GLY A 172 5.91 9.44 -8.01
C GLY A 172 7.22 8.86 -8.53
N LEU A 173 7.96 8.15 -7.67
CA LEU A 173 9.22 7.50 -8.03
C LEU A 173 9.02 6.43 -9.11
N THR A 174 7.87 5.73 -9.14
CA THR A 174 7.61 4.75 -10.20
C THR A 174 7.48 5.36 -11.60
N PHE A 175 7.13 6.65 -11.71
CA PHE A 175 7.11 7.36 -13.00
C PHE A 175 8.49 7.66 -13.57
N LEU A 176 9.56 7.49 -12.77
CA LEU A 176 10.94 7.60 -13.25
C LEU A 176 11.40 6.34 -13.99
N ASN A 177 10.61 5.25 -13.96
CA ASN A 177 10.88 4.10 -14.82
C ASN A 177 10.84 4.52 -16.30
N PRO A 178 11.85 4.14 -17.12
CA PRO A 178 12.76 3.00 -16.94
C PRO A 178 14.08 3.26 -16.20
N TRP A 179 14.31 4.45 -15.62
CA TRP A 179 15.51 4.72 -14.81
C TRP A 179 15.41 4.05 -13.44
N TYR A 180 15.67 2.74 -13.41
CA TYR A 180 15.49 1.90 -12.22
C TYR A 180 16.35 2.33 -11.02
N GLU A 181 17.54 2.90 -11.23
CA GLU A 181 18.37 3.41 -10.14
C GLU A 181 17.71 4.58 -9.41
N ALA A 182 17.04 5.47 -10.15
CA ALA A 182 16.34 6.63 -9.60
C ALA A 182 14.95 6.28 -9.03
N SER A 183 14.40 5.11 -9.37
CA SER A 183 13.08 4.64 -8.95
C SER A 183 13.19 3.59 -7.83
N LEU A 184 13.78 2.42 -8.14
CA LEU A 184 13.77 1.24 -7.28
C LEU A 184 14.60 1.44 -6.01
N VAL A 185 15.82 2.00 -6.12
CA VAL A 185 16.70 2.18 -4.95
C VAL A 185 16.07 3.11 -3.91
N PRO A 186 15.56 4.31 -4.27
CA PRO A 186 14.83 5.15 -3.31
C PRO A 186 13.59 4.48 -2.72
N ILE A 187 12.82 3.71 -3.51
CA ILE A 187 11.64 2.99 -3.00
C ILE A 187 12.04 1.96 -1.94
N PHE A 188 13.13 1.22 -2.11
CA PHE A 188 13.63 0.28 -1.09
C PHE A 188 14.15 1.00 0.16
N ILE A 189 14.80 2.15 0.02
CA ILE A 189 15.21 2.98 1.17
C ILE A 189 13.97 3.42 1.96
N ILE A 190 12.95 3.94 1.28
CA ILE A 190 11.67 4.32 1.91
C ILE A 190 11.02 3.10 2.59
N THR A 191 11.05 1.94 1.95
CA THR A 191 10.51 0.69 2.50
C THR A 191 11.21 0.30 3.80
N LEU A 192 12.54 0.34 3.85
CA LEU A 192 13.32 0.03 5.05
C LEU A 192 13.07 1.04 6.17
N CYS A 193 13.08 2.34 5.86
CA CYS A 193 12.80 3.40 6.83
C CYS A 193 11.38 3.28 7.41
N THR A 194 10.38 3.04 6.56
CA THR A 194 8.98 2.88 6.97
C THR A 194 8.78 1.60 7.76
N GLY A 195 9.48 0.51 7.40
CA GLY A 195 9.48 -0.74 8.15
C GLY A 195 10.05 -0.58 9.56
N LEU A 196 11.16 0.15 9.72
CA LEU A 196 11.73 0.48 11.03
C LEU A 196 10.76 1.33 11.85
N TRP A 197 10.12 2.31 11.23
CA TRP A 197 9.11 3.15 11.89
C TRP A 197 7.89 2.33 12.34
N ALA A 198 7.38 1.43 11.50
CA ALA A 198 6.29 0.53 11.85
C ALA A 198 6.67 -0.43 12.99
N PHE A 199 7.90 -0.95 13.00
CA PHE A 199 8.41 -1.80 14.08
C PHE A 199 8.43 -1.07 15.42
N VAL A 200 8.94 0.16 15.46
CA VAL A 200 8.93 1.00 16.68
C VAL A 200 7.50 1.32 17.11
N THR A 201 6.62 1.66 16.15
CA THR A 201 5.20 1.95 16.42
C THR A 201 4.46 0.75 17.01
N ALA A 202 4.81 -0.48 16.60
CA ALA A 202 4.25 -1.71 17.16
C ALA A 202 4.78 -2.05 18.57
N GLY A 203 5.75 -1.29 19.10
CA GLY A 203 6.37 -1.50 20.42
C GLY A 203 7.71 -2.25 20.37
N GLY A 204 8.30 -2.40 19.19
CA GLY A 204 9.62 -3.01 19.03
C GLY A 204 10.76 -2.09 19.49
N SER A 205 11.83 -2.69 20.01
CA SER A 205 13.07 -2.01 20.36
C SER A 205 14.28 -2.94 20.20
N PHE A 206 15.50 -2.40 20.17
CA PHE A 206 16.73 -3.20 20.17
C PHE A 206 16.79 -4.20 21.33
N ARG A 207 16.22 -3.85 22.50
CA ARG A 207 16.13 -4.76 23.65
C ARG A 207 15.23 -5.97 23.35
N ASN A 208 14.14 -5.79 22.60
CA ASN A 208 13.26 -6.89 22.18
C ASN A 208 13.97 -7.83 21.22
N VAL A 209 14.76 -7.29 20.28
CA VAL A 209 15.56 -8.09 19.34
C VAL A 209 16.61 -8.90 20.10
N LEU A 210 17.34 -8.26 21.02
CA LEU A 210 18.35 -8.94 21.82
C LEU A 210 17.75 -10.04 22.71
N LYS A 211 16.58 -9.79 23.33
CA LYS A 211 15.84 -10.81 24.09
C LYS A 211 15.40 -11.99 23.22
N CYS A 212 14.91 -11.72 22.01
CA CYS A 212 14.52 -12.77 21.06
C CYS A 212 15.72 -13.63 20.65
N LEU A 213 16.86 -13.02 20.36
CA LEU A 213 18.10 -13.72 20.00
C LEU A 213 18.71 -14.49 21.19
N SER A 214 18.51 -13.99 22.41
CA SER A 214 19.04 -14.63 23.62
C SER A 214 18.23 -15.84 24.09
N CYS A 215 17.08 -16.16 23.47
CA CYS A 215 16.15 -17.24 23.84
C CYS A 215 15.80 -17.31 25.34
N LYS A 216 16.02 -16.23 26.10
CA LYS A 216 15.58 -16.12 27.49
C LYS A 216 14.21 -15.46 27.48
N ARG A 217 13.18 -16.26 27.72
CA ARG A 217 11.82 -15.79 28.02
C ARG A 217 11.83 -14.82 29.19
#